data_AF-A0A565A635-F1
#
_entry.id   AF-A0A565A635-F1
#
_cell.length_a   1.000
_cell.length_b   1.000
_cell.length_c   1.000
_cell.angle_alpha   90.00
_cell.angle_beta   90.00
_cell.angle_gamma   90.00
#
_symmetry.space_group_name_H-M   'P 1'
#
loop_
_entity.id
_entity.type
_entity.pdbx_description
1 polymer ?
#
loop_
_entity_poly.entity_id
_entity_poly.type
_entity_poly.pdbx_seq_one_letter_code
_entity_poly.pdbx_strand_id
1 'polypeptide(L)'
;MYSKWQKLPKDEKIKFSLYVDNDEITDGFIIKELPSERFYQWLDDYFISTSLYYGDCNTLSYPYKNNQKIRKICEKVVKYIKSRPRIASEEHLNDHHCNLFNYWIYEQLVNEYDDKSMEPVQIFGNFHRVLSGFTYYPKDVTCKLDNSIPTIPDRKERKELYEYCIDYDTILEKYKPSTDKCNKYCTYVKNKIQFYEKFQELCTSSDIRKCPDFFFKICENKDPKNLLVKLKCDDIGVRDKSSQEDASGITSNSSPSNESVSNFGNAFLGVVLTSMTSGFLYK
;
A
#
# COMPACT_ATOMS: atom_id res chain seq x y z
N MET A 1 -41.29 19.92 18.81
CA MET A 1 -40.72 18.64 19.29
C MET A 1 -39.37 18.48 18.60
N TYR A 2 -38.32 18.29 19.38
CA TYR A 2 -36.92 18.63 19.07
C TYR A 2 -36.32 17.97 17.81
N SER A 3 -35.68 18.80 17.00
CA SER A 3 -34.70 18.44 15.96
C SER A 3 -33.47 17.79 16.60
N LYS A 4 -33.22 16.51 16.29
CA LYS A 4 -32.02 15.80 16.74
C LYS A 4 -30.93 15.93 15.66
N TRP A 5 -30.05 16.90 15.85
CA TRP A 5 -28.76 16.96 15.14
C TRP A 5 -27.90 15.80 15.63
N GLN A 6 -27.67 14.79 14.79
CA GLN A 6 -26.55 13.88 15.00
C GLN A 6 -25.28 14.60 14.55
N LYS A 7 -24.43 14.95 15.53
CA LYS A 7 -23.04 15.35 15.28
C LYS A 7 -22.33 14.19 14.58
N LEU A 8 -21.92 14.41 13.34
CA LEU A 8 -20.95 13.56 12.66
C LEU A 8 -19.62 13.59 13.46
N PRO A 9 -18.94 12.45 13.66
CA PRO A 9 -17.61 12.45 14.23
C PRO A 9 -16.63 13.20 13.32
N LYS A 10 -15.74 13.98 13.92
CA LYS A 10 -14.80 14.89 13.25
C LYS A 10 -13.51 14.22 12.76
N ASP A 11 -13.45 12.89 12.73
CA ASP A 11 -12.25 12.13 12.40
C ASP A 11 -12.59 10.98 11.43
N GLU A 12 -13.01 11.32 10.21
CA GLU A 12 -13.03 10.34 9.12
C GLU A 12 -11.62 10.25 8.53
N LYS A 13 -10.71 9.59 9.28
CA LYS A 13 -9.45 9.11 8.72
C LYS A 13 -9.80 8.08 7.65
N ILE A 14 -9.34 8.32 6.44
CA ILE A 14 -9.45 7.39 5.30
C ILE A 14 -8.87 6.06 5.78
N LYS A 15 -9.76 5.06 5.92
CA LYS A 15 -9.40 3.71 6.36
C LYS A 15 -8.98 2.95 5.12
N PHE A 16 -7.68 2.64 4.99
CA PHE A 16 -7.18 1.79 3.92
C PHE A 16 -7.57 0.35 4.22
N SER A 17 -8.67 -0.14 3.63
CA SER A 17 -9.01 -1.56 3.65
C SER A 17 -8.43 -2.22 2.39
N LEU A 18 -7.35 -2.98 2.56
CA LEU A 18 -6.90 -3.94 1.55
C LEU A 18 -7.85 -5.13 1.60
N TYR A 19 -8.81 -5.20 0.68
CA TYR A 19 -9.54 -6.44 0.43
C TYR A 19 -8.69 -7.34 -0.46
N VAL A 20 -8.28 -8.48 0.10
CA VAL A 20 -7.85 -9.68 -0.64
C VAL A 20 -8.88 -10.75 -0.27
N ASP A 21 -9.44 -11.41 -1.29
CA ASP A 21 -10.37 -12.52 -1.09
C ASP A 21 -9.72 -13.59 -0.19
N ASN A 22 -10.45 -13.98 0.87
CA ASN A 22 -10.08 -14.81 2.04
C ASN A 22 -9.81 -14.00 3.33
N ASP A 23 -10.89 -13.70 4.07
CA ASP A 23 -11.09 -13.61 5.54
C ASP A 23 -9.93 -13.25 6.52
N GLU A 24 -8.85 -12.62 6.09
CA GLU A 24 -7.94 -11.88 6.96
C GLU A 24 -7.92 -10.41 6.55
N ILE A 25 -8.64 -9.59 7.32
CA ILE A 25 -8.46 -8.13 7.34
C ILE A 25 -7.05 -7.88 7.89
N THR A 26 -6.06 -7.86 7.01
CA THR A 26 -4.76 -7.28 7.35
C THR A 26 -4.96 -5.77 7.35
N ASP A 27 -5.09 -5.19 8.54
CA ASP A 27 -4.98 -3.75 8.72
C ASP A 27 -3.62 -3.35 8.11
N GLY A 28 -3.64 -2.65 6.98
CA GLY A 28 -2.43 -2.23 6.30
C GLY A 28 -1.61 -1.40 7.27
N PHE A 29 -0.47 -1.93 7.74
CA PHE A 29 0.34 -1.24 8.72
C PHE A 29 0.93 0.03 8.11
N ILE A 30 0.35 1.19 8.45
CA ILE A 30 0.84 2.50 7.99
C ILE A 30 2.19 2.79 8.65
N ILE A 31 3.28 2.72 7.88
CA ILE A 31 4.61 3.11 8.32
C ILE A 31 4.86 4.55 7.86
N LYS A 32 4.44 5.51 8.68
CA LYS A 32 4.42 6.94 8.34
C LYS A 32 5.76 7.56 7.92
N GLU A 33 6.86 6.86 8.11
CA GLU A 33 8.20 7.34 7.75
C GLU A 33 8.68 6.86 6.37
N LEU A 34 7.88 6.05 5.66
CA LEU A 34 8.15 5.62 4.29
C LEU A 34 7.84 6.75 3.29
N PRO A 35 8.65 6.92 2.23
CA PRO A 35 8.44 7.94 1.20
C PRO A 35 7.02 7.97 0.63
N SER A 36 6.47 6.80 0.25
CA SER A 36 5.10 6.67 -0.28
C SER A 36 4.05 7.18 0.71
N GLU A 37 4.10 6.70 1.95
CA GLU A 37 3.19 7.06 3.05
C GLU A 37 3.29 8.54 3.45
N ARG A 38 4.51 9.08 3.48
CA ARG A 38 4.74 10.50 3.74
C ARG A 38 4.11 11.37 2.66
N PHE A 39 4.20 10.94 1.41
CA PHE A 39 3.58 11.66 0.29
C PHE A 39 2.05 11.70 0.41
N TYR A 40 1.41 10.58 0.76
CA TYR A 40 -0.05 10.56 0.94
C TYR A 40 -0.51 11.40 2.12
N GLN A 41 0.20 11.34 3.25
CA GLN A 41 -0.08 12.22 4.39
C GLN A 41 0.09 13.69 4.01
N TRP A 42 1.14 14.01 3.26
CA TRP A 42 1.37 15.35 2.77
C TRP A 42 0.24 15.81 1.82
N LEU A 43 -0.30 14.93 0.95
CA LEU A 43 -1.45 15.25 0.11
C LEU A 43 -2.69 15.55 0.94
N ASP A 44 -2.96 14.76 1.99
CA ASP A 44 -4.10 14.98 2.88
C ASP A 44 -4.03 16.37 3.52
N ASP A 45 -2.88 16.74 4.08
CA ASP A 45 -2.63 18.05 4.67
C ASP A 45 -2.73 19.17 3.62
N TYR A 46 -2.12 18.94 2.46
CA TYR A 46 -2.08 19.90 1.35
C TYR A 46 -3.48 20.22 0.81
N PHE A 47 -4.41 19.28 0.85
CA PHE A 47 -5.77 19.44 0.34
C PHE A 47 -6.81 19.88 1.37
N ILE A 48 -6.43 20.17 2.63
CA ILE A 48 -7.35 20.70 3.65
C ILE A 48 -8.04 21.99 3.17
N SER A 49 -7.34 22.87 2.44
CA SER A 49 -7.82 24.22 2.06
C SER A 49 -8.18 24.37 0.57
N THR A 50 -8.97 23.45 -0.02
CA THR A 50 -9.11 23.36 -1.50
C THR A 50 -10.19 24.27 -2.14
N SER A 51 -10.71 25.30 -1.46
CA SER A 51 -11.84 26.11 -1.98
C SER A 51 -11.56 26.98 -3.22
N LEU A 52 -10.32 27.13 -3.67
CA LEU A 52 -9.95 28.14 -4.69
C LEU A 52 -10.05 27.69 -6.16
N TYR A 53 -10.28 26.41 -6.45
CA TYR A 53 -10.19 25.86 -7.82
C TYR A 53 -11.52 25.41 -8.43
N TYR A 54 -12.65 25.72 -7.78
CA TYR A 54 -13.99 25.32 -8.21
C TYR A 54 -14.32 25.71 -9.66
N GLY A 55 -13.90 26.92 -10.07
CA GLY A 55 -14.20 27.47 -11.40
C GLY A 55 -13.51 26.73 -12.54
N ASP A 56 -12.31 26.22 -12.31
CA ASP A 56 -11.53 25.48 -13.32
C ASP A 56 -12.22 24.18 -13.73
N CYS A 57 -12.92 23.55 -12.78
CA CYS A 57 -13.61 22.28 -12.99
C CYS A 57 -15.00 22.40 -13.61
N ASN A 58 -15.43 23.61 -14.01
CA ASN A 58 -16.72 23.81 -14.67
C ASN A 58 -16.80 23.21 -16.08
N THR A 59 -15.65 22.92 -16.70
CA THR A 59 -15.54 22.30 -18.04
C THR A 59 -15.65 20.78 -18.03
N LEU A 60 -15.80 20.16 -16.86
CA LEU A 60 -16.18 18.75 -16.74
C LEU A 60 -17.44 18.47 -17.56
N SER A 61 -17.50 17.29 -18.19
CA SER A 61 -18.69 16.88 -18.93
C SER A 61 -19.83 16.47 -17.98
N TYR A 62 -21.07 16.45 -18.48
CA TYR A 62 -22.18 15.80 -17.78
C TYR A 62 -21.98 14.26 -17.81
N PRO A 63 -22.30 13.53 -16.73
CA PRO A 63 -22.89 13.98 -15.47
C PRO A 63 -21.88 14.50 -14.42
N TYR A 64 -20.58 14.30 -14.64
CA TYR A 64 -19.53 14.56 -13.64
C TYR A 64 -19.48 15.99 -13.11
N LYS A 65 -19.79 16.98 -13.95
CA LYS A 65 -19.87 18.40 -13.53
C LYS A 65 -20.91 18.67 -12.44
N ASN A 66 -21.91 17.80 -12.28
CA ASN A 66 -22.95 17.90 -11.25
C ASN A 66 -22.65 17.01 -10.04
N ASN A 67 -21.66 16.13 -10.13
CA ASN A 67 -21.24 15.29 -9.01
C ASN A 67 -20.25 16.07 -8.12
N GLN A 68 -20.71 16.50 -6.94
CA GLN A 68 -19.91 17.31 -6.02
C GLN A 68 -18.60 16.61 -5.60
N LYS A 69 -18.59 15.28 -5.48
CA LYS A 69 -17.39 14.54 -5.08
C LYS A 69 -16.35 14.53 -6.20
N ILE A 70 -16.78 14.28 -7.44
CA ILE A 70 -15.87 14.34 -8.61
C ILE A 70 -15.35 15.76 -8.85
N ARG A 71 -16.19 16.78 -8.63
CA ARG A 71 -15.73 18.17 -8.65
C ARG A 71 -14.63 18.42 -7.63
N LYS A 72 -14.80 17.96 -6.37
CA LYS A 72 -13.77 18.10 -5.33
C LYS A 72 -12.46 17.40 -5.72
N ILE A 73 -12.52 16.21 -6.32
CA ILE A 73 -11.32 15.53 -6.82
C ILE A 73 -10.67 16.35 -7.94
N CYS A 74 -11.45 16.84 -8.91
CA CYS A 74 -10.95 17.73 -9.97
C CYS A 74 -10.26 18.97 -9.39
N GLU A 75 -10.85 19.63 -8.37
CA GLU A 75 -10.26 20.82 -7.74
C GLU A 75 -8.89 20.51 -7.12
N LYS A 76 -8.74 19.34 -6.47
CA LYS A 76 -7.46 18.86 -5.95
C LYS A 76 -6.44 18.60 -7.07
N VAL A 77 -6.86 17.97 -8.17
CA VAL A 77 -6.03 17.76 -9.36
C VAL A 77 -5.54 19.09 -9.94
N VAL A 78 -6.46 20.03 -10.19
CA VAL A 78 -6.12 21.34 -10.73
C VAL A 78 -5.18 22.10 -9.78
N LYS A 79 -5.46 22.09 -8.47
CA LYS A 79 -4.59 22.71 -7.46
C LYS A 79 -3.17 22.17 -7.54
N TYR A 80 -3.00 20.85 -7.54
CA TYR A 80 -1.69 20.22 -7.55
C TYR A 80 -0.91 20.54 -8.83
N ILE A 81 -1.56 20.39 -9.99
CA ILE A 81 -0.94 20.63 -11.30
C ILE A 81 -0.56 22.12 -11.48
N LYS A 82 -1.42 23.06 -11.06
CA LYS A 82 -1.15 24.51 -11.23
C LYS A 82 -0.10 25.03 -10.26
N SER A 83 -0.22 24.67 -8.98
CA SER A 83 0.62 25.24 -7.92
C SER A 83 2.03 24.70 -7.91
N ARG A 84 2.27 23.50 -8.49
CA ARG A 84 3.57 22.84 -8.55
C ARG A 84 4.25 22.83 -7.17
N PRO A 85 3.60 22.19 -6.19
CA PRO A 85 4.05 22.27 -4.82
C PRO A 85 5.44 21.64 -4.71
N ARG A 86 6.35 22.33 -4.03
CA ARG A 86 7.64 21.73 -3.64
C ARG A 86 7.38 20.77 -2.50
N ILE A 87 7.75 19.51 -2.67
CA ILE A 87 7.64 18.50 -1.63
C ILE A 87 8.93 18.55 -0.84
N ALA A 88 8.90 19.25 0.29
CA ALA A 88 10.09 19.55 1.09
C ALA A 88 10.69 18.32 1.80
N SER A 89 10.20 17.11 1.56
CA SER A 89 10.37 15.99 2.49
C SER A 89 11.35 14.89 2.11
N GLU A 90 11.93 14.83 0.91
CA GLU A 90 13.04 13.91 0.56
C GLU A 90 13.45 14.18 -0.91
N GLU A 91 14.75 14.29 -1.21
CA GLU A 91 15.24 14.56 -2.58
C GLU A 91 14.72 13.52 -3.59
N HIS A 92 14.68 12.25 -3.18
CA HIS A 92 14.18 11.13 -3.98
C HIS A 92 12.67 11.18 -4.27
N LEU A 93 11.88 11.88 -3.43
CA LEU A 93 10.43 11.99 -3.62
C LEU A 93 10.06 12.93 -4.78
N ASN A 94 10.95 13.86 -5.13
CA ASN A 94 10.74 14.79 -6.24
C ASN A 94 10.70 14.08 -7.62
N ASP A 95 11.30 12.89 -7.74
CA ASP A 95 11.25 12.12 -8.99
C ASP A 95 10.02 11.19 -9.07
N HIS A 96 9.34 10.97 -7.94
CA HIS A 96 8.29 9.96 -7.82
C HIS A 96 6.91 10.53 -7.52
N HIS A 97 6.82 11.77 -7.03
CA HIS A 97 5.57 12.37 -6.58
C HIS A 97 4.47 12.39 -7.65
N CYS A 98 4.83 12.52 -8.92
CA CYS A 98 3.87 12.51 -10.01
C CYS A 98 3.22 11.16 -10.22
N ASN A 99 4.01 10.09 -10.18
CA ASN A 99 3.47 8.74 -10.32
C ASN A 99 2.58 8.41 -9.11
N LEU A 100 3.04 8.72 -7.90
CA LEU A 100 2.24 8.55 -6.68
C LEU A 100 0.95 9.36 -6.73
N PHE A 101 0.99 10.59 -7.24
CA PHE A 101 -0.19 11.43 -7.41
C PHE A 101 -1.16 10.84 -8.42
N ASN A 102 -0.68 10.32 -9.55
CA ASN A 102 -1.53 9.66 -10.54
C ASN A 102 -2.23 8.42 -9.97
N TYR A 103 -1.53 7.59 -9.20
CA TYR A 103 -2.14 6.48 -8.49
C TYR A 103 -3.18 6.95 -7.47
N TRP A 104 -2.85 7.98 -6.68
CA TRP A 104 -3.77 8.56 -5.71
C TRP A 104 -5.06 9.06 -6.37
N ILE A 105 -4.97 9.80 -7.48
CA ILE A 105 -6.15 10.28 -8.22
C ILE A 105 -7.04 9.10 -8.58
N TYR A 106 -6.46 8.06 -9.18
CA TYR A 106 -7.23 6.94 -9.66
C TYR A 106 -7.90 6.18 -8.50
N GLU A 107 -7.22 6.02 -7.37
CA GLU A 107 -7.83 5.43 -6.16
C GLU A 107 -8.99 6.26 -5.62
N GLN A 108 -8.89 7.59 -5.63
CA GLN A 108 -10.03 8.43 -5.25
C GLN A 108 -11.24 8.18 -6.16
N LEU A 109 -11.01 7.93 -7.47
CA LEU A 109 -12.08 7.63 -8.41
C LEU A 109 -12.68 6.24 -8.17
N VAL A 110 -11.84 5.23 -7.89
CA VAL A 110 -12.29 3.86 -7.58
C VAL A 110 -13.03 3.77 -6.24
N ASN A 111 -12.66 4.59 -5.26
CA ASN A 111 -13.38 4.63 -4.00
C ASN A 111 -14.78 5.23 -4.16
N GLU A 112 -14.98 6.09 -5.17
CA GLU A 112 -16.29 6.65 -5.51
C GLU A 112 -17.10 5.76 -6.47
N TYR A 113 -16.42 4.92 -7.24
CA TYR A 113 -17.00 4.06 -8.28
C TYR A 113 -16.26 2.72 -8.31
N ASP A 114 -16.96 1.58 -8.31
CA ASP A 114 -16.32 0.26 -8.44
C ASP A 114 -15.27 0.23 -9.59
N ASP A 115 -14.08 -0.33 -9.34
CA ASP A 115 -12.96 -0.40 -10.30
C ASP A 115 -13.32 -1.16 -11.59
N LYS A 116 -14.37 -2.00 -11.53
CA LYS A 116 -14.91 -2.72 -12.69
C LYS A 116 -15.75 -1.84 -13.60
N SER A 117 -16.11 -0.63 -13.17
CA SER A 117 -16.85 0.33 -13.97
C SER A 117 -15.92 1.12 -14.91
N MET A 118 -16.48 1.60 -16.02
CA MET A 118 -15.75 2.50 -16.93
C MET A 118 -15.66 3.94 -16.39
N GLU A 119 -16.34 4.24 -15.27
CA GLU A 119 -16.49 5.60 -14.77
C GLU A 119 -15.15 6.23 -14.34
N PRO A 120 -14.27 5.56 -13.56
CA PRO A 120 -12.95 6.11 -13.25
C PRO A 120 -12.15 6.50 -14.49
N VAL A 121 -12.19 5.68 -15.55
CA VAL A 121 -11.49 5.95 -16.82
C VAL A 121 -12.07 7.19 -17.51
N GLN A 122 -13.39 7.27 -17.62
CA GLN A 122 -14.08 8.39 -18.25
C GLN A 122 -13.86 9.70 -17.48
N ILE A 123 -13.89 9.65 -16.14
CA ILE A 123 -13.65 10.81 -15.28
C ILE A 123 -12.19 11.27 -15.39
N PHE A 124 -11.23 10.34 -15.40
CA PHE A 124 -9.82 10.67 -15.58
C PHE A 124 -9.57 11.37 -16.93
N GLY A 125 -10.19 10.88 -18.01
CA GLY A 125 -10.17 11.57 -19.32
C GLY A 125 -10.81 12.97 -19.28
N ASN A 126 -11.85 13.17 -18.47
CA ASN A 126 -12.41 14.50 -18.24
C ASN A 126 -11.45 15.43 -17.48
N PHE A 127 -10.64 14.92 -16.56
CA PHE A 127 -9.60 15.73 -15.92
C PHE A 127 -8.56 16.20 -16.94
N HIS A 128 -8.13 15.34 -17.88
CA HIS A 128 -7.28 15.78 -18.99
C HIS A 128 -7.90 16.91 -19.82
N ARG A 129 -9.20 16.83 -20.11
CA ARG A 129 -9.93 17.87 -20.83
C ARG A 129 -9.98 19.19 -20.05
N VAL A 130 -10.21 19.14 -18.74
CA VAL A 130 -10.17 20.32 -17.89
C VAL A 130 -8.80 20.98 -17.95
N LEU A 131 -7.74 20.16 -17.78
CA LEU A 131 -6.35 20.63 -17.81
C LEU A 131 -5.95 21.22 -19.17
N SER A 132 -6.40 20.63 -20.29
CA SER A 132 -6.08 21.14 -21.63
C SER A 132 -6.76 22.48 -21.97
N GLY A 133 -7.84 22.84 -21.25
CA GLY A 133 -8.52 24.12 -21.41
C GLY A 133 -7.76 25.31 -20.81
N PHE A 134 -6.65 25.10 -20.11
CA PHE A 134 -5.87 26.19 -19.53
C PHE A 134 -5.02 26.88 -20.60
N THR A 135 -5.27 28.18 -20.82
CA THR A 135 -4.53 29.04 -21.76
C THR A 135 -3.05 29.17 -21.44
N TYR A 136 -2.67 28.92 -20.19
CA TYR A 136 -1.31 28.86 -19.68
C TYR A 136 -1.03 27.47 -19.12
N TYR A 137 -1.24 26.41 -19.92
CA TYR A 137 -0.59 25.13 -19.60
C TYR A 137 0.90 25.36 -19.83
N PRO A 138 1.73 25.48 -18.78
CA PRO A 138 3.15 25.76 -18.96
C PRO A 138 3.72 24.62 -19.78
N LYS A 139 4.50 24.92 -20.83
CA LYS A 139 5.20 23.89 -21.62
C LYS A 139 6.03 22.96 -20.73
N ASP A 140 6.42 23.45 -19.54
CA ASP A 140 7.17 22.78 -18.49
C ASP A 140 6.31 22.40 -17.26
N VAL A 141 5.17 21.72 -17.47
CA VAL A 141 4.55 20.97 -16.37
C VAL A 141 5.48 19.84 -15.97
N THR A 142 6.06 19.94 -14.78
CA THR A 142 6.86 18.88 -14.14
C THR A 142 6.01 17.64 -13.85
N CYS A 143 4.70 17.84 -13.64
CA CYS A 143 3.75 16.77 -13.36
C CYS A 143 2.63 16.72 -14.39
N LYS A 144 2.46 15.54 -15.01
CA LYS A 144 1.40 15.28 -15.99
C LYS A 144 0.54 14.13 -15.49
N LEU A 145 -0.74 14.19 -15.84
CA LEU A 145 -1.61 13.04 -15.71
C LEU A 145 -1.14 11.97 -16.70
N ASP A 146 -0.96 10.75 -16.20
CA ASP A 146 -0.49 9.62 -16.97
C ASP A 146 -1.70 8.87 -17.55
N ASN A 147 -1.86 8.97 -18.86
CA ASN A 147 -2.94 8.33 -19.61
C ASN A 147 -2.91 6.79 -19.53
N SER A 148 -1.78 6.19 -19.15
CA SER A 148 -1.67 4.73 -19.01
C SER A 148 -2.34 4.22 -17.74
N ILE A 149 -2.33 5.01 -16.65
CA ILE A 149 -2.82 4.59 -15.32
C ILE A 149 -4.28 4.11 -15.35
N PRO A 150 -5.23 4.79 -16.03
CA PRO A 150 -6.61 4.31 -16.06
C PRO A 150 -6.81 2.96 -16.75
N THR A 151 -5.93 2.60 -17.69
CA THR A 151 -6.11 1.42 -18.55
C THR A 151 -5.10 0.30 -18.28
N ILE A 152 -4.11 0.53 -17.42
CA ILE A 152 -3.03 -0.43 -17.19
C ILE A 152 -3.56 -1.68 -16.45
N PRO A 153 -3.25 -2.90 -16.94
CA PRO A 153 -3.59 -4.13 -16.23
C PRO A 153 -2.88 -4.21 -14.88
N ASP A 154 -3.46 -4.95 -13.92
CA ASP A 154 -2.87 -5.18 -12.59
C ASP A 154 -2.52 -3.87 -11.86
N ARG A 155 -3.20 -2.76 -12.15
CA ARG A 155 -2.86 -1.41 -11.65
C ARG A 155 -2.61 -1.37 -10.15
N LYS A 156 -3.47 -2.01 -9.34
CA LYS A 156 -3.33 -2.05 -7.88
C LYS A 156 -2.01 -2.70 -7.49
N GLU A 157 -1.67 -3.84 -8.08
CA GLU A 157 -0.41 -4.54 -7.79
C GLU A 157 0.82 -3.77 -8.29
N ARG A 158 0.69 -3.09 -9.44
CA ARG A 158 1.75 -2.20 -9.96
C ARG A 158 2.00 -1.04 -9.00
N LYS A 159 0.94 -0.47 -8.41
CA LYS A 159 1.04 0.55 -7.37
C LYS A 159 1.80 -0.01 -6.16
N GLU A 160 1.36 -1.16 -5.63
CA GLU A 160 1.96 -1.80 -4.46
C GLU A 160 3.47 -2.07 -4.64
N LEU A 161 3.87 -2.51 -5.84
CA LEU A 161 5.27 -2.72 -6.20
C LEU A 161 6.03 -1.39 -6.35
N TYR A 162 5.45 -0.41 -7.04
CA TYR A 162 6.07 0.90 -7.25
C TYR A 162 6.42 1.57 -5.91
N GLU A 163 5.46 1.58 -4.98
CA GLU A 163 5.63 2.12 -3.63
C GLU A 163 6.73 1.39 -2.86
N TYR A 164 6.72 0.06 -2.89
CA TYR A 164 7.77 -0.73 -2.27
C TYR A 164 9.16 -0.38 -2.82
N CYS A 165 9.29 -0.23 -4.14
CA CYS A 165 10.58 0.08 -4.76
C CYS A 165 11.09 1.47 -4.34
N ILE A 166 10.23 2.47 -4.21
CA ILE A 166 10.66 3.79 -3.71
C ILE A 166 10.91 3.78 -2.20
N ASP A 167 10.23 2.91 -1.44
CA ASP A 167 10.36 2.83 0.01
C ASP A 167 11.60 2.04 0.46
N TYR A 168 12.13 1.15 -0.39
CA TYR A 168 13.21 0.22 -0.10
C TYR A 168 14.42 0.87 0.60
N ASP A 169 14.94 1.97 0.04
CA ASP A 169 16.17 2.59 0.53
C ASP A 169 15.94 3.21 1.91
N THR A 170 14.75 3.79 2.13
CA THR A 170 14.35 4.30 3.45
C THR A 170 14.17 3.18 4.47
N ILE A 171 13.62 2.03 4.06
CA ILE A 171 13.52 0.85 4.94
C ILE A 171 14.91 0.41 5.37
N LEU A 172 15.85 0.32 4.42
CA LEU A 172 17.21 -0.11 4.69
C LEU A 172 17.94 0.86 5.63
N GLU A 173 17.77 2.17 5.43
CA GLU A 173 18.40 3.21 6.24
C GLU A 173 17.82 3.30 7.66
N LYS A 174 16.49 3.29 7.79
CA LYS A 174 15.80 3.53 9.07
C LYS A 174 15.62 2.28 9.91
N TYR A 175 15.87 1.10 9.34
CA TYR A 175 15.77 -0.15 10.06
C TYR A 175 16.66 -0.18 11.31
N LYS A 176 16.09 -0.64 12.42
CA LYS A 176 16.79 -0.86 13.69
C LYS A 176 16.38 -2.23 14.27
N PRO A 177 17.34 -3.14 14.53
CA PRO A 177 17.04 -4.43 15.12
C PRO A 177 16.30 -4.31 16.46
N SER A 178 15.44 -5.29 16.78
CA SER A 178 14.81 -5.46 18.10
C SER A 178 13.94 -4.27 18.57
N THR A 179 13.20 -3.67 17.64
CA THR A 179 12.18 -2.66 17.94
C THR A 179 10.84 -3.11 17.39
N ASP A 180 9.71 -2.62 17.92
CA ASP A 180 8.38 -2.86 17.30
C ASP A 180 8.34 -2.41 15.83
N LYS A 181 9.18 -1.44 15.46
CA LYS A 181 9.37 -1.00 14.06
C LYS A 181 9.95 -2.11 13.18
N CYS A 182 10.80 -2.97 13.72
CA CYS A 182 11.34 -4.15 13.02
C CYS A 182 10.20 -5.03 12.51
N ASN A 183 9.24 -5.37 13.37
CA ASN A 183 8.09 -6.20 13.01
C ASN A 183 7.26 -5.56 11.89
N LYS A 184 7.06 -4.24 11.97
CA LYS A 184 6.33 -3.50 10.93
C LYS A 184 7.04 -3.53 9.57
N TYR A 185 8.35 -3.26 9.54
CA TYR A 185 9.12 -3.33 8.29
C TYR A 185 9.14 -4.74 7.72
N CYS A 186 9.37 -5.76 8.55
CA CYS A 186 9.39 -7.15 8.11
C CYS A 186 8.03 -7.57 7.51
N THR A 187 6.92 -7.24 8.16
CA THR A 187 5.57 -7.52 7.63
C THR A 187 5.31 -6.77 6.33
N TYR A 188 5.64 -5.47 6.28
CA TYR A 188 5.50 -4.67 5.06
C TYR A 188 6.27 -5.31 3.89
N VAL A 189 7.56 -5.59 4.07
CA VAL A 189 8.41 -6.18 3.01
C VAL A 189 7.92 -7.57 2.61
N LYS A 190 7.51 -8.41 3.57
CA LYS A 190 6.98 -9.75 3.30
C LYS A 190 5.75 -9.71 2.40
N ASN A 191 4.84 -8.76 2.61
CA ASN A 191 3.64 -8.60 1.80
C ASN A 191 3.93 -8.20 0.35
N LYS A 192 5.14 -7.70 0.05
CA LYS A 192 5.54 -7.29 -1.30
C LYS A 192 6.16 -8.41 -2.13
N ILE A 193 6.50 -9.56 -1.51
CA ILE A 193 7.11 -10.72 -2.19
C ILE A 193 6.28 -11.14 -3.41
N GLN A 194 4.98 -11.37 -3.22
CA GLN A 194 4.11 -11.87 -4.29
C GLN A 194 4.06 -10.94 -5.51
N PHE A 195 4.05 -9.62 -5.28
CA PHE A 195 4.00 -8.63 -6.36
C PHE A 195 5.34 -8.56 -7.08
N TYR A 196 6.45 -8.57 -6.32
CA TYR A 196 7.78 -8.56 -6.90
C TYR A 196 8.01 -9.79 -7.78
N GLU A 197 7.71 -10.98 -7.28
CA GLU A 197 7.89 -12.24 -8.02
C GLU A 197 7.05 -12.28 -9.29
N LYS A 198 5.76 -11.91 -9.20
CA LYS A 198 4.87 -11.83 -10.36
C LYS A 198 5.47 -10.94 -11.46
N PHE A 199 5.89 -9.72 -11.11
CA PHE A 199 6.41 -8.79 -12.12
C PHE A 199 7.82 -9.14 -12.56
N GLN A 200 8.66 -9.71 -11.70
CA GLN A 200 9.97 -10.23 -12.08
C GLN A 200 9.84 -11.33 -13.14
N GLU A 201 8.94 -12.29 -12.94
CA GLU A 201 8.65 -13.33 -13.93
C GLU A 201 8.19 -12.70 -15.26
N LEU A 202 7.22 -11.79 -15.22
CA LEU A 202 6.73 -11.09 -16.42
C LEU A 202 7.84 -10.32 -17.15
N CYS A 203 8.76 -9.69 -16.41
CA CYS A 203 9.89 -8.93 -16.94
C CYS A 203 11.03 -9.81 -17.49
N THR A 204 11.10 -11.08 -17.08
CA THR A 204 12.04 -12.07 -17.64
C THR A 204 11.44 -12.93 -18.76
N SER A 205 10.12 -12.85 -18.96
CA SER A 205 9.40 -13.57 -19.99
C SER A 205 9.62 -12.98 -21.40
N SER A 206 9.23 -13.73 -22.43
CA SER A 206 9.28 -13.27 -23.82
C SER A 206 8.28 -12.14 -24.13
N ASP A 207 7.27 -11.90 -23.28
CA ASP A 207 6.27 -10.84 -23.45
C ASP A 207 6.57 -9.63 -22.54
N ILE A 208 7.73 -9.01 -22.76
CA ILE A 208 8.25 -7.87 -21.99
C ILE A 208 7.28 -6.67 -21.92
N ARG A 209 6.29 -6.60 -22.81
CA ARG A 209 5.24 -5.57 -22.79
C ARG A 209 4.35 -5.61 -21.54
N LYS A 210 4.34 -6.73 -20.82
CA LYS A 210 3.64 -6.86 -19.54
C LYS A 210 4.47 -6.38 -18.36
N CYS A 211 5.77 -6.24 -18.52
CA CYS A 211 6.67 -5.69 -17.51
C CYS A 211 6.28 -4.24 -17.17
N PRO A 212 6.26 -3.83 -15.89
CA PRO A 212 6.10 -2.43 -15.55
C PRO A 212 7.27 -1.59 -16.08
N ASP A 213 6.98 -0.48 -16.75
CA ASP A 213 7.97 0.45 -17.33
C ASP A 213 8.97 1.02 -16.30
N PHE A 214 8.63 0.93 -15.01
CA PHE A 214 9.47 1.35 -13.89
C PHE A 214 10.35 0.23 -13.34
N PHE A 215 10.08 -1.05 -13.66
CA PHE A 215 10.70 -2.19 -13.00
C PHE A 215 12.23 -2.15 -13.10
N PHE A 216 12.77 -2.06 -14.32
CA PHE A 216 14.21 -1.97 -14.55
C PHE A 216 14.85 -0.66 -14.06
N LYS A 217 14.05 0.38 -13.82
CA LYS A 217 14.55 1.69 -13.41
C LYS A 217 14.72 1.80 -11.90
N ILE A 218 13.76 1.27 -11.14
CA ILE A 218 13.71 1.49 -9.69
C ILE A 218 13.54 0.20 -8.88
N CYS A 219 13.26 -0.95 -9.48
CA CYS A 219 12.94 -2.20 -8.76
C CYS A 219 13.94 -3.34 -8.99
N GLU A 220 14.70 -3.37 -10.08
CA GLU A 220 15.47 -4.56 -10.52
C GLU A 220 16.31 -5.25 -9.44
N ASN A 221 16.93 -4.46 -8.55
CA ASN A 221 17.82 -4.96 -7.50
C ASN A 221 17.18 -4.91 -6.10
N LYS A 222 15.84 -4.85 -6.03
CA LYS A 222 15.07 -4.64 -4.80
C LYS A 222 14.22 -5.86 -4.46
N ASP A 223 14.79 -7.06 -4.55
CA ASP A 223 14.07 -8.29 -4.16
C ASP A 223 13.69 -8.25 -2.65
N PRO A 224 12.39 -8.35 -2.30
CA PRO A 224 11.93 -8.37 -0.93
C PRO A 224 12.51 -9.50 -0.09
N LYS A 225 12.75 -10.69 -0.66
CA LYS A 225 13.36 -11.81 0.07
C LYS A 225 14.79 -11.47 0.50
N ASN A 226 15.55 -10.87 -0.40
CA ASN A 226 16.91 -10.42 -0.09
C ASN A 226 16.90 -9.31 0.98
N LEU A 227 15.91 -8.42 0.94
CA LEU A 227 15.76 -7.39 1.97
C LEU A 227 15.43 -8.04 3.33
N LEU A 228 14.49 -8.99 3.42
CA LEU A 228 14.15 -9.66 4.68
C LEU A 228 15.36 -10.31 5.36
N VAL A 229 16.26 -10.93 4.58
CA VAL A 229 17.51 -11.50 5.09
C VAL A 229 18.42 -10.40 5.66
N LYS A 230 18.59 -9.28 4.94
CA LYS A 230 19.37 -8.12 5.42
C LYS A 230 18.79 -7.53 6.70
N LEU A 231 17.47 -7.49 6.81
CA LEU A 231 16.73 -7.00 7.98
C LEU A 231 16.63 -8.05 9.10
N LYS A 232 17.21 -9.25 8.94
CA LYS A 232 17.17 -10.34 9.95
C LYS A 232 15.77 -10.63 10.48
N CYS A 233 14.77 -10.63 9.59
CA CYS A 233 13.37 -10.78 9.97
C CYS A 233 13.04 -12.18 10.53
N ASP A 234 13.87 -13.19 10.24
CA ASP A 234 13.68 -14.58 10.70
C ASP A 234 14.03 -14.78 12.19
N ASP A 235 14.84 -13.89 12.78
CA ASP A 235 15.28 -13.97 14.19
C ASP A 235 14.22 -13.50 15.20
N ILE A 236 13.12 -12.91 14.72
CA ILE A 236 12.14 -12.20 15.55
C ILE A 236 11.24 -13.17 16.32
N GLY A 237 10.87 -14.31 15.73
CA GLY A 237 10.05 -15.34 16.40
C GLY A 237 10.76 -16.08 17.54
N VAL A 238 12.07 -15.87 17.70
CA VAL A 238 12.91 -16.59 18.68
C VAL A 238 13.19 -15.73 19.93
N ARG A 239 13.26 -14.40 19.81
CA ARG A 239 13.61 -13.51 20.95
C ARG A 239 12.46 -13.18 21.89
N ASP A 240 11.21 -13.21 21.41
CA ASP A 240 10.03 -12.97 22.27
C ASP A 240 9.78 -14.12 23.26
N LYS A 241 10.46 -15.27 23.10
CA LYS A 241 10.38 -16.40 24.03
C LYS A 241 11.54 -16.49 25.04
N SER A 242 12.59 -15.69 24.92
CA SER A 242 13.80 -15.85 25.75
C SER A 242 14.03 -14.73 26.77
N SER A 243 13.05 -13.86 27.02
CA SER A 243 13.24 -12.67 27.87
C SER A 243 12.29 -12.57 29.08
N GLN A 244 11.51 -13.61 29.37
CA GLN A 244 10.71 -13.72 30.59
C GLN A 244 10.97 -15.05 31.28
N GLU A 245 12.16 -15.23 31.80
CA GLU A 245 12.45 -16.08 32.95
C GLU A 245 13.87 -15.75 33.39
N ASP A 246 13.99 -14.90 34.41
CA ASP A 246 14.97 -15.01 35.49
C ASP A 246 14.99 -13.73 36.33
N ALA A 247 14.04 -13.65 37.26
CA ALA A 247 14.20 -12.87 38.48
C ALA A 247 13.23 -13.38 39.55
N SER A 248 13.57 -14.50 40.19
CA SER A 248 13.44 -14.60 41.65
C SER A 248 14.22 -15.82 42.16
N GLY A 249 15.34 -15.57 42.82
CA GLY A 249 15.96 -16.57 43.68
C GLY A 249 15.10 -16.82 44.92
N ILE A 250 15.19 -18.04 45.46
CA ILE A 250 15.44 -18.34 46.88
C ILE A 250 15.97 -19.78 46.96
N THR A 251 17.08 -19.89 47.69
CA THR A 251 17.83 -21.08 48.10
C THR A 251 17.10 -21.96 49.11
N SER A 252 17.25 -23.29 49.00
CA SER A 252 17.70 -24.16 50.12
C SER A 252 17.99 -25.59 49.64
N ASN A 253 19.14 -26.12 50.09
CA ASN A 253 19.74 -27.41 49.74
C ASN A 253 19.03 -28.63 50.38
N SER A 254 18.99 -29.74 49.64
CA SER A 254 19.38 -31.07 50.14
C SER A 254 19.61 -32.04 48.97
N SER A 255 20.68 -32.84 49.06
CA SER A 255 21.05 -33.94 48.15
C SER A 255 21.07 -35.25 48.95
N PRO A 256 21.37 -36.43 48.37
CA PRO A 256 21.06 -37.00 47.04
C PRO A 256 20.48 -38.44 47.15
N SER A 257 19.92 -39.01 46.07
CA SER A 257 20.12 -40.44 45.72
C SER A 257 19.43 -40.87 44.41
N ASN A 258 20.28 -41.40 43.51
CA ASN A 258 20.15 -42.58 42.64
C ASN A 258 19.02 -42.70 41.57
N GLU A 259 19.52 -42.81 40.34
CA GLU A 259 19.10 -43.64 39.19
C GLU A 259 17.65 -44.16 39.11
N SER A 260 16.97 -43.83 38.02
CA SER A 260 16.53 -44.86 37.05
C SER A 260 16.10 -44.22 35.73
N VAL A 261 16.62 -44.79 34.65
CA VAL A 261 16.14 -44.62 33.29
C VAL A 261 14.75 -45.23 33.19
N SER A 262 13.78 -44.52 32.64
CA SER A 262 12.66 -45.15 31.93
C SER A 262 12.31 -44.36 30.67
N ASN A 263 12.45 -45.05 29.54
CA ASN A 263 11.94 -44.67 28.24
C ASN A 263 10.41 -44.54 28.29
N PHE A 264 9.86 -43.52 27.64
CA PHE A 264 8.56 -43.65 27.00
C PHE A 264 8.55 -42.88 25.67
N GLY A 265 8.52 -43.64 24.58
CA GLY A 265 8.41 -43.11 23.23
C GLY A 265 6.97 -42.68 22.95
N ASN A 266 6.83 -41.54 22.28
CA ASN A 266 5.57 -41.16 21.65
C ASN A 266 5.72 -41.36 20.14
N ALA A 267 5.06 -42.42 19.67
CA ALA A 267 4.78 -42.68 18.27
C ALA A 267 3.85 -41.61 17.71
N PHE A 268 4.27 -40.93 16.63
CA PHE A 268 3.39 -40.07 15.85
C PHE A 268 2.45 -40.95 15.02
N LEU A 269 1.15 -40.97 15.39
CA LEU A 269 0.09 -41.48 14.55
C LEU A 269 -0.13 -40.51 13.38
N GLY A 270 0.23 -40.96 12.18
CA GLY A 270 -0.13 -40.28 10.94
C GLY A 270 -1.63 -40.39 10.69
N VAL A 271 -2.32 -39.26 10.66
CA VAL A 271 -3.69 -39.17 10.17
C VAL A 271 -3.66 -38.91 8.67
N VAL A 272 -4.09 -39.89 7.89
CA VAL A 272 -4.37 -39.75 6.46
C VAL A 272 -5.75 -39.10 6.32
N LEU A 273 -5.80 -37.86 5.86
CA LEU A 273 -7.03 -37.20 5.43
C LEU A 273 -7.38 -37.69 4.02
N THR A 274 -8.31 -38.64 3.92
CA THR A 274 -8.95 -38.97 2.64
C THR A 274 -10.05 -37.94 2.35
N SER A 275 -9.85 -37.13 1.32
CA SER A 275 -10.87 -36.21 0.80
C SER A 275 -11.99 -37.02 0.13
N MET A 276 -13.21 -36.96 0.66
CA MET A 276 -14.40 -37.43 -0.07
C MET A 276 -14.92 -36.30 -0.96
N THR A 277 -14.79 -36.47 -2.26
CA THR A 277 -15.45 -35.63 -3.28
C THR A 277 -16.93 -35.97 -3.35
N SER A 278 -17.79 -35.07 -2.88
CA SER A 278 -19.23 -35.13 -3.14
C SER A 278 -19.54 -34.44 -4.48
N GLY A 279 -19.86 -35.25 -5.49
CA GLY A 279 -20.39 -34.78 -6.76
C GLY A 279 -21.86 -34.39 -6.64
N PHE A 280 -22.19 -33.16 -7.04
CA PHE A 280 -23.57 -32.75 -7.28
C PHE A 280 -23.96 -33.10 -8.72
N LEU A 281 -24.91 -34.03 -8.86
CA LEU A 281 -25.67 -34.24 -10.09
C LEU A 281 -26.84 -33.26 -10.11
N TYR A 282 -26.85 -32.34 -11.09
CA TYR A 282 -28.05 -31.58 -11.43
C TYR A 282 -28.93 -32.40 -12.38
N LYS A 283 -30.24 -32.33 -12.16
CA LYS A 283 -31.31 -32.92 -12.97
C LYS A 283 -32.00 -31.83 -13.77
#